data_AF-A0A3M3ZNU1-F1
#
_entry.id   AF-A0A3M3ZNU1-F1
#
_cell.length_a   1.000
_cell.length_b   1.000
_cell.length_c   1.000
_cell.angle_alpha   90.00
_cell.angle_beta   90.00
_cell.angle_gamma   90.00
#
_symmetry.space_group_name_H-M   'P 1'
#
loop_
_entity.id
_entity.type
_entity.pdbx_description
1 polymer ?
#
loop_
_entity_poly.entity_id
_entity_poly.type
_entity_poly.pdbx_seq_one_letter_code
_entity_poly.pdbx_strand_id
1 'polypeptide(L)'
;TFGTPASRRFIPGLGTSQRPPIFDAEGIHALEMIPEARTVAMCRILARSKGMLVGGSTATVIAAVHAWRERIEPGSVVVALSPDWGERYLDTLYDDHWVEQRFGRGVLGMTLADLESPESSVEHPFRKSFCRSERARQSGDFAMTPSRAS
;
A
#
# COMPACT_ATOMS: atom_id res chain seq x y z
N THR A 1 -0.70 -15.38 -11.76
CA THR A 1 -0.13 -14.01 -11.65
C THR A 1 -1.26 -13.00 -11.66
N PHE A 2 -1.03 -11.76 -11.26
CA PHE A 2 -2.05 -10.70 -11.22
C PHE A 2 -2.17 -9.93 -12.56
N GLY A 3 -1.93 -10.60 -13.69
CA GLY A 3 -2.00 -9.98 -15.02
C GLY A 3 -0.79 -9.13 -15.42
N THR A 4 0.24 -9.00 -14.57
CA THR A 4 1.48 -8.30 -14.91
C THR A 4 2.53 -9.24 -15.53
N PRO A 5 3.45 -8.73 -16.38
CA PRO A 5 4.58 -9.51 -16.88
C PRO A 5 5.40 -10.13 -15.75
N ALA A 6 5.95 -11.32 -16.01
CA ALA A 6 6.89 -11.94 -15.08
C ALA A 6 8.17 -11.10 -15.01
N SER A 7 8.64 -10.85 -13.79
CA SER A 7 9.90 -10.17 -13.52
C SER A 7 10.68 -10.91 -12.44
N ARG A 8 11.99 -10.71 -12.43
CA ARG A 8 12.84 -11.18 -11.34
C ARG A 8 12.45 -10.43 -10.07
N ARG A 9 12.30 -11.16 -8.98
CA ARG A 9 12.03 -10.63 -7.63
C ARG A 9 13.23 -10.93 -6.74
N PHE A 10 13.64 -9.95 -5.95
CA PHE A 10 14.72 -10.09 -4.98
C PHE A 10 14.20 -10.12 -3.53
N ILE A 11 13.00 -9.61 -3.30
CA ILE A 11 12.35 -9.60 -1.99
C ILE A 11 11.56 -10.90 -1.82
N PRO A 12 11.88 -11.76 -0.84
CA PRO A 12 11.14 -13.00 -0.63
C PRO A 12 9.80 -12.73 0.07
N GLY A 13 8.92 -13.74 0.09
CA GLY A 13 7.64 -13.69 0.81
C GLY A 13 6.49 -12.99 0.06
N LEU A 14 6.80 -12.22 -0.98
CA LEU A 14 5.81 -11.51 -1.79
C LEU A 14 5.76 -12.01 -3.24
N GLY A 15 4.54 -12.06 -3.77
CA GLY A 15 4.30 -12.39 -5.17
C GLY A 15 4.36 -13.88 -5.45
N THR A 16 3.74 -14.26 -6.57
CA THR A 16 3.64 -15.65 -7.00
C THR A 16 3.75 -15.73 -8.52
N SER A 17 4.37 -16.81 -8.99
CA SER A 17 4.52 -17.09 -10.42
C SER A 17 3.29 -17.78 -11.02
N GLN A 18 2.37 -18.26 -10.18
CA GLN A 18 1.11 -18.88 -10.59
C GLN A 18 -0.06 -18.24 -9.84
N ARG A 19 -1.29 -18.42 -10.31
CA ARG A 19 -2.46 -17.99 -9.53
C ARG A 19 -2.70 -19.04 -8.43
N PRO A 20 -2.67 -18.68 -7.13
CA PRO A 20 -2.96 -19.65 -6.07
C PRO A 20 -4.42 -20.14 -6.18
N PRO A 21 -4.70 -21.43 -5.94
CA PRO A 21 -6.08 -21.94 -5.95
C PRO A 21 -6.98 -21.26 -4.91
N ILE A 22 -6.38 -20.85 -3.78
CA ILE A 22 -7.06 -20.11 -2.70
C ILE A 22 -7.35 -18.65 -3.05
N PHE A 23 -6.84 -18.14 -4.19
CA PHE A 23 -7.01 -16.74 -4.56
C PHE A 23 -8.36 -16.53 -5.26
N ASP A 24 -9.30 -16.01 -4.49
CA ASP A 24 -10.54 -15.43 -4.97
C ASP A 24 -10.41 -13.90 -5.07
N ALA A 25 -10.80 -13.35 -6.21
CA ALA A 25 -10.79 -11.91 -6.45
C ALA A 25 -12.10 -11.24 -6.03
N GLU A 26 -13.13 -12.02 -5.71
CA GLU A 26 -14.38 -11.50 -5.18
C GLU A 26 -14.12 -10.74 -3.87
N GLY A 27 -14.70 -9.55 -3.74
CA GLY A 27 -14.49 -8.66 -2.58
C GLY A 27 -13.23 -7.80 -2.62
N ILE A 28 -12.30 -8.00 -3.56
CA ILE A 28 -11.15 -7.11 -3.73
C ILE A 28 -11.62 -5.77 -4.30
N HIS A 29 -11.44 -4.69 -3.53
CA HIS A 29 -11.77 -3.34 -3.96
C HIS A 29 -10.79 -2.80 -5.00
N ALA A 30 -9.50 -3.06 -4.80
CA ALA A 30 -8.45 -2.65 -5.71
C ALA A 30 -7.16 -3.47 -5.54
N LEU A 31 -6.34 -3.41 -6.58
CA LEU A 31 -5.01 -3.98 -6.64
C LEU A 31 -4.02 -2.85 -6.90
N GLU A 32 -2.99 -2.72 -6.06
CA GLU A 32 -1.90 -1.76 -6.24
C GLU A 32 -0.59 -2.54 -6.41
N MET A 33 0.08 -2.38 -7.55
CA MET A 33 1.33 -3.06 -7.86
C MET A 33 2.52 -2.17 -7.47
N ILE A 34 3.23 -2.55 -6.42
CA ILE A 34 4.37 -1.79 -5.91
C ILE A 34 5.70 -2.32 -6.48
N PRO A 35 6.52 -1.47 -7.11
CA PRO A 35 7.88 -1.84 -7.51
C PRO A 35 8.77 -2.16 -6.29
N GLU A 36 9.61 -3.18 -6.39
CA GLU A 36 10.51 -3.59 -5.30
C GLU A 36 11.42 -2.45 -4.81
N ALA A 37 11.86 -1.56 -5.70
CA ALA A 37 12.64 -0.37 -5.32
C ALA A 37 11.90 0.53 -4.32
N ARG A 38 10.57 0.68 -4.47
CA ARG A 38 9.74 1.45 -3.53
C ARG A 38 9.56 0.72 -2.21
N THR A 39 9.44 -0.60 -2.25
CA THR A 39 9.44 -1.43 -1.03
C THR A 39 10.74 -1.25 -0.23
N VAL A 40 11.90 -1.35 -0.90
CA VAL A 40 13.21 -1.15 -0.26
C VAL A 40 13.33 0.25 0.33
N ALA A 41 12.97 1.28 -0.43
CA ALA A 41 12.98 2.66 0.06
C ALA A 41 12.07 2.81 1.29
N MET A 42 10.85 2.26 1.26
CA MET A 42 9.90 2.34 2.37
C MET A 42 10.42 1.63 3.63
N CYS A 43 11.02 0.43 3.52
CA CYS A 43 11.69 -0.23 4.66
C CYS A 43 12.65 0.73 5.35
N ARG A 44 13.52 1.36 4.56
CA ARG A 44 14.59 2.24 5.06
C ARG A 44 14.05 3.56 5.60
N ILE A 45 13.00 4.13 4.98
CA ILE A 45 12.30 5.32 5.48
C ILE A 45 11.68 5.04 6.85
N LEU A 46 10.99 3.91 7.02
CA LEU A 46 10.36 3.54 8.29
C LEU A 46 11.41 3.31 9.39
N ALA A 47 12.51 2.63 9.06
CA ALA A 47 13.61 2.43 10.01
C ALA A 47 14.20 3.77 10.49
N ARG A 48 14.51 4.68 9.55
CA ARG A 48 15.12 5.98 9.90
C ARG A 48 14.17 6.95 10.60
N SER A 49 12.92 7.02 10.16
CA SER A 49 11.98 8.06 10.62
C SER A 49 11.10 7.63 11.78
N LYS A 50 10.86 6.32 11.96
CA LYS A 50 9.97 5.76 12.98
C LYS A 50 10.65 4.72 13.88
N GLY A 51 11.90 4.35 13.62
CA GLY A 51 12.59 3.29 14.36
C GLY A 51 12.00 1.90 14.11
N MET A 52 11.25 1.72 13.01
CA MET A 52 10.56 0.48 12.69
C MET A 52 11.34 -0.32 11.65
N LEU A 53 11.97 -1.40 12.10
CA LEU A 53 12.69 -2.33 11.23
C LEU A 53 11.75 -3.44 10.77
N VAL A 54 11.07 -3.27 9.63
CA VAL A 54 10.03 -4.20 9.13
C VAL A 54 10.50 -5.09 7.99
N GLY A 55 9.77 -6.17 7.71
CA GLY A 55 10.01 -6.99 6.51
C GLY A 55 9.51 -6.34 5.22
N GLY A 56 9.93 -6.90 4.08
CA GLY A 56 9.57 -6.39 2.75
C GLY A 56 8.06 -6.42 2.47
N SER A 57 7.34 -7.40 3.00
CA SER A 57 5.87 -7.49 2.93
C SER A 57 5.18 -6.28 3.55
N THR A 58 5.57 -5.94 4.78
CA THR A 58 5.03 -4.80 5.51
C THR A 58 5.32 -3.49 4.79
N ALA A 59 6.57 -3.27 4.38
CA ALA A 59 6.93 -2.05 3.66
C ALA A 59 6.21 -1.91 2.31
N THR A 60 5.93 -3.02 1.62
CA THR A 60 5.11 -3.02 0.39
C THR A 60 3.69 -2.53 0.66
N VAL A 61 3.06 -3.02 1.74
CA VAL A 61 1.71 -2.57 2.14
C VAL A 61 1.73 -1.09 2.51
N ILE A 62 2.70 -0.63 3.29
CA ILE A 62 2.79 0.79 3.69
C ILE A 62 3.08 1.69 2.48
N ALA A 63 3.90 1.25 1.52
CA ALA A 63 4.11 1.96 0.26
C ALA A 63 2.81 2.04 -0.57
N ALA A 64 2.00 0.98 -0.61
CA ALA A 64 0.70 0.99 -1.26
C ALA A 64 -0.28 1.95 -0.57
N VAL A 65 -0.35 1.94 0.76
CA VAL A 65 -1.18 2.88 1.53
C VAL A 65 -0.76 4.33 1.26
N HIS A 66 0.54 4.61 1.22
CA HIS A 66 1.06 5.95 0.86
C HIS A 66 0.67 6.33 -0.58
N ALA A 67 0.81 5.44 -1.55
CA ALA A 67 0.37 5.70 -2.92
C ALA A 67 -1.16 5.95 -3.01
N TRP A 68 -1.95 5.29 -2.15
CA TRP A 68 -3.41 5.38 -2.09
C TRP A 68 -3.96 6.51 -1.23
N ARG A 69 -3.12 7.23 -0.48
CA ARG A 69 -3.53 8.18 0.56
C ARG A 69 -4.58 9.20 0.13
N GLU A 70 -4.52 9.69 -1.11
CA GLU A 70 -5.46 10.68 -1.66
C GLU A 70 -6.83 10.09 -2.02
N ARG A 71 -6.92 8.75 -2.13
CA ARG A 71 -8.16 8.01 -2.42
C ARG A 71 -8.87 7.52 -1.15
N ILE A 72 -8.22 7.63 0.01
CA ILE A 72 -8.77 7.26 1.31
C ILE A 72 -9.53 8.46 1.87
N GLU A 73 -10.76 8.25 2.32
CA GLU A 73 -11.57 9.34 2.87
C GLU A 73 -10.91 9.93 4.13
N PRO A 74 -10.88 11.28 4.28
CA PRO A 74 -10.36 11.89 5.49
C PRO A 74 -11.11 11.40 6.74
N GLY A 75 -10.35 10.98 7.75
CA GLY A 75 -10.91 10.44 9.00
C GLY A 75 -11.13 8.92 9.01
N SER A 76 -10.89 8.22 7.90
CA SER A 76 -10.93 6.75 7.87
C SER A 76 -9.81 6.13 8.74
N VAL A 77 -10.10 4.95 9.30
CA VAL A 77 -9.11 4.10 9.95
C VAL A 77 -8.52 3.13 8.93
N VAL A 78 -7.19 3.10 8.82
CA VAL A 78 -6.46 2.18 7.93
C VAL A 78 -5.80 1.08 8.77
N VAL A 79 -6.05 -0.17 8.41
CA VAL A 79 -5.41 -1.35 9.01
C VAL A 79 -4.47 -1.99 8.00
N ALA A 80 -3.23 -2.24 8.39
CA ALA A 80 -2.22 -2.92 7.59
C ALA A 80 -1.68 -4.14 8.34
N LEU A 81 -1.40 -5.22 7.62
CA LEU A 81 -0.85 -6.45 8.20
C LEU A 81 0.66 -6.50 8.04
N SER A 82 1.35 -6.81 9.13
CA SER A 82 2.81 -6.98 9.16
C SER A 82 3.15 -8.45 9.50
N PRO A 83 3.52 -9.28 8.52
CA PRO A 83 3.77 -10.71 8.75
C PRO A 83 5.05 -10.98 9.54
N ASP A 84 6.06 -10.12 9.38
CA ASP A 84 7.40 -10.31 9.93
C ASP A 84 8.11 -8.98 10.23
N TRP A 85 9.22 -9.10 10.97
CA TRP A 85 10.14 -8.01 11.28
C TRP A 85 11.38 -8.05 10.38
N GLY A 86 12.16 -6.97 10.45
CA GLY A 86 13.24 -6.67 9.51
C GLY A 86 14.57 -7.37 9.78
N GLU A 87 14.74 -8.07 10.91
CA GLU A 87 16.02 -8.67 11.33
C GLU A 87 16.58 -9.68 10.32
N ARG A 88 15.70 -10.39 9.60
CA ARG A 88 16.08 -11.37 8.57
C ARG A 88 16.59 -10.72 7.28
N TYR A 89 16.48 -9.40 7.19
CA TYR A 89 16.75 -8.63 5.98
C TYR A 89 17.90 -7.64 6.14
N LEU A 90 18.67 -7.74 7.24
CA LEU A 90 19.80 -6.87 7.51
C LEU A 90 20.84 -6.92 6.38
N ASP A 91 21.18 -8.11 5.90
CA ASP A 91 22.14 -8.32 4.81
C ASP A 91 21.54 -8.10 3.41
N THR A 92 20.31 -7.58 3.32
CA THR A 92 19.60 -7.32 2.05
C THR A 92 18.96 -5.94 2.03
N LEU A 93 17.67 -5.81 2.41
CA LEU A 93 16.89 -4.57 2.32
C LEU A 93 17.54 -3.40 3.09
N TYR A 94 18.32 -3.71 4.12
CA TYR A 94 19.00 -2.74 4.96
C TYR A 94 20.51 -2.61 4.66
N ASP A 95 21.06 -3.45 3.79
CA ASP A 95 22.47 -3.36 3.36
C ASP A 95 22.60 -2.47 2.12
N ASP A 96 23.40 -1.41 2.23
CA ASP A 96 23.53 -0.41 1.18
C ASP A 96 24.15 -1.00 -0.09
N HIS A 97 25.16 -1.85 0.06
CA HIS A 97 25.84 -2.48 -1.07
C HIS A 97 24.91 -3.41 -1.86
N TRP A 98 24.11 -4.22 -1.16
CA TRP A 98 23.09 -5.06 -1.78
C TRP A 98 22.04 -4.23 -2.50
N VAL A 99 21.54 -3.15 -1.88
CA VAL A 99 20.56 -2.28 -2.53
C VAL A 99 21.14 -1.61 -3.77
N GLU A 100 22.35 -1.06 -3.71
CA GLU A 100 23.02 -0.46 -4.87
C GLU A 100 23.19 -1.48 -6.01
N GLN A 101 23.62 -2.71 -5.69
CA GLN A 101 23.83 -3.75 -6.68
C GLN A 101 22.52 -4.20 -7.37
N ARG A 102 21.40 -4.24 -6.63
CA ARG A 102 20.13 -4.79 -7.14
C ARG A 102 19.19 -3.74 -7.72
N PHE A 103 19.19 -2.55 -7.15
CA PHE A 103 18.22 -1.49 -7.50
C PHE A 103 18.86 -0.15 -7.87
N GLY A 104 20.18 -0.03 -7.74
CA GLY A 104 20.92 1.20 -8.01
C GLY A 104 20.92 2.18 -6.84
N ARG A 105 21.95 3.03 -6.82
CA ARG A 105 22.21 3.99 -5.74
C ARG A 105 21.10 5.02 -5.51
N GLY A 106 20.28 5.30 -6.53
CA GLY A 106 19.14 6.21 -6.40
C GLY A 106 18.14 5.79 -5.32
N VAL A 107 17.97 4.49 -5.08
CA VAL A 107 17.01 3.97 -4.09
C VAL A 107 17.42 4.31 -2.65
N LEU A 108 18.72 4.40 -2.35
CA LEU A 108 19.21 4.71 -1.00
C LEU A 108 18.77 6.10 -0.52
N GLY A 109 18.65 7.04 -1.47
CA GLY A 109 18.28 8.44 -1.22
C GLY A 109 16.78 8.73 -1.33
N MET A 110 15.95 7.75 -1.69
CA MET A 110 14.50 7.98 -1.84
C MET A 110 13.85 8.43 -0.54
N THR A 111 12.92 9.37 -0.70
CA THR A 111 12.08 9.96 0.34
C THR A 111 10.61 9.58 0.09
N LEU A 112 9.71 9.94 1.01
CA LEU A 112 8.27 9.73 0.82
C LEU A 112 7.72 10.48 -0.41
N ALA A 113 8.32 11.62 -0.79
CA ALA A 113 7.92 12.36 -1.97
C ALA A 113 8.25 11.60 -3.26
N ASP A 114 9.37 10.88 -3.29
CA ASP A 114 9.77 10.05 -4.45
C ASP A 114 8.91 8.79 -4.63
N LEU A 115 8.14 8.43 -3.59
CA LEU A 115 7.21 7.30 -3.61
C LEU A 115 5.82 7.66 -4.12
N GLU A 116 5.56 8.94 -4.37
CA GLU A 116 4.31 9.39 -4.99
C GLU A 116 4.28 8.88 -6.43
N SER A 117 3.23 8.14 -6.79
CA SER A 117 3.12 7.57 -8.13
C SER A 117 2.92 8.68 -9.17
N PRO A 118 3.72 8.75 -10.25
CA PRO A 118 3.17 9.25 -11.51
C PRO A 118 2.04 8.29 -11.92
N GLU A 119 0.91 8.84 -12.39
CA GLU A 119 -0.23 8.04 -12.83
C GLU A 119 0.23 6.90 -13.76
N SER A 120 0.19 5.66 -13.29
CA SER A 120 0.45 4.52 -14.16
C SER A 120 -0.84 4.20 -14.91
N SER A 121 -0.81 4.45 -16.21
CA SER A 121 -1.85 4.17 -17.20
C SER A 121 -2.10 2.67 -17.42
N VAL A 122 -2.05 1.86 -16.37
CA VAL A 122 -2.43 0.45 -16.43
C VAL A 122 -3.88 0.36 -15.99
N GLU A 123 -4.76 0.07 -16.94
CA GLU A 123 -6.17 -0.22 -16.67
C GLU A 123 -6.24 -1.49 -15.79
N HIS A 124 -6.55 -1.32 -14.51
CA HIS A 124 -6.57 -2.43 -13.57
C HIS A 124 -7.91 -3.19 -13.73
N PRO A 125 -7.89 -4.50 -14.00
CA PRO A 125 -9.10 -5.29 -14.29
C PRO A 125 -10.09 -5.37 -13.11
N PHE A 126 -9.70 -4.89 -11.92
CA PHE A 126 -10.52 -4.89 -10.71
C PHE A 126 -11.02 -3.50 -10.32
N ARG A 127 -10.82 -2.48 -11.16
CA ARG A 127 -11.26 -1.10 -10.88
C ARG A 127 -12.78 -1.00 -10.97
N LYS A 128 -13.49 -1.14 -9.84
CA LYS A 128 -14.89 -0.72 -9.75
C LYS A 128 -14.93 0.81 -9.84
N SER A 129 -15.63 1.33 -10.85
CA SER A 129 -15.91 2.77 -10.95
C SER A 129 -16.72 3.19 -9.72
N PHE A 130 -16.16 4.08 -8.91
CA PHE A 130 -16.93 4.70 -7.83
C PHE A 130 -17.93 5.66 -8.48
N CYS A 131 -19.19 5.24 -8.56
CA CYS A 131 -20.29 6.13 -8.94
C CYS A 131 -20.51 7.10 -7.76
N ARG A 132 -20.27 8.39 -8.00
CA ARG A 132 -20.29 9.47 -7.00
C ARG A 132 -21.70 9.77 -6.42
N SER A 133 -22.70 8.91 -6.62
CA SER A 133 -24.12 9.21 -6.43
C SER A 133 -24.73 8.83 -5.08
N GLU A 134 -24.01 8.18 -4.15
CA GLU A 134 -24.58 7.82 -2.84
C GLU A 134 -24.43 8.90 -1.75
N ARG A 135 -24.15 10.16 -2.14
CA ARG A 135 -23.98 11.28 -1.20
C ARG A 135 -25.28 11.97 -0.76
N ALA A 136 -26.45 11.40 -1.03
CA ALA A 136 -27.74 12.03 -0.72
C ALA A 136 -28.74 11.04 -0.13
N ARG A 137 -28.48 10.50 1.08
CA ARG A 137 -29.49 9.81 1.90
C ARG A 137 -29.02 9.54 3.33
N GLN A 138 -28.54 10.56 4.04
CA GLN A 138 -28.43 10.52 5.51
C GLN A 138 -28.22 11.92 6.11
N SER A 139 -29.12 12.84 5.79
CA SER A 139 -29.41 13.99 6.65
C SER A 139 -30.85 13.84 7.11
N GLY A 140 -31.05 12.99 8.11
CA GLY A 140 -32.31 12.94 8.85
C GLY A 140 -32.29 14.09 9.86
N ASP A 141 -33.01 15.16 9.54
CA ASP A 141 -33.31 16.25 10.47
C ASP A 141 -34.00 15.69 11.72
N PHE A 142 -33.28 15.72 12.85
CA PHE A 142 -33.87 15.47 14.16
C PHE A 142 -34.45 16.80 14.68
N ALA A 143 -35.67 17.12 14.28
CA ALA A 143 -36.40 18.26 14.81
C ALA A 143 -36.79 18.00 16.28
N MET A 144 -36.17 18.75 17.19
CA MET A 144 -36.58 18.82 18.60
C MET A 144 -37.87 19.65 18.73
N THR A 145 -38.97 19.01 19.11
CA THR A 145 -40.21 19.68 19.52
C THR A 145 -40.08 20.18 20.96
N PRO A 146 -40.40 21.44 21.29
CA PRO A 146 -40.37 21.91 22.67
C PRO A 146 -41.61 21.43 23.44
N SER A 147 -41.36 20.85 24.61
CA SER A 147 -42.38 20.46 25.60
C SER A 147 -43.08 21.71 26.16
N ARG A 148 -44.42 21.73 26.12
CA ARG A 148 -45.25 22.70 26.84
C ARG A 148 -45.43 22.21 28.27
N ALA A 149 -45.02 23.03 29.23
CA ALA A 149 -45.37 22.89 30.63
C ALA A 149 -46.87 23.17 30.84
N SER A 150 -47.52 22.35 31.66
CA SER A 150 -48.79 22.62 32.34
C SER A 150 -48.66 22.13 33.77
#